data_AF-A0A358M6M6-F1
#
_entry.id   AF-A0A358M6M6-F1
#
_cell.length_a   1.000
_cell.length_b   1.000
_cell.length_c   1.000
_cell.angle_alpha   90.00
_cell.angle_beta   90.00
_cell.angle_gamma   90.00
#
_symmetry.space_group_name_H-M   'P 1'
#
loop_
_entity.id
_entity.type
_entity.pdbx_description
1 polymer ?
#
loop_
_entity_poly.entity_id
_entity_poly.type
_entity_poly.pdbx_seq_one_letter_code
_entity_poly.pdbx_strand_id
1 'polypeptide(L)'
;ITEPGTATLQVSEPECARLGIKIEDYYPKTIDFTFDQLTQRNVDVVVEYDNSLLREGYEFLSVTAEPSSIQISGFASEIDEIDCIKVILSDSLAEDSIDSDRTGSFIGRYFLTNGEDVTARYDT
;
A
#
# COMPACT_ATOMS: atom_id res chain seq x y z
N ILE A 1 14.38 14.93 -15.46
CA ILE A 1 13.11 14.96 -14.71
C ILE A 1 13.46 14.45 -13.33
N THR A 2 13.57 15.35 -12.36
CA THR A 2 14.21 15.07 -11.05
C THR A 2 13.21 15.17 -9.89
N GLU A 3 11.94 15.40 -10.18
CA GLU A 3 10.86 15.52 -9.20
C GLU A 3 9.70 14.61 -9.61
N PRO A 4 9.02 13.96 -8.66
CA PRO A 4 7.76 13.27 -8.94
C PRO A 4 6.73 14.27 -9.46
N GLY A 5 5.90 13.83 -10.40
CA GLY A 5 4.92 14.70 -11.05
C GLY A 5 4.49 14.22 -12.42
N THR A 6 3.61 14.98 -13.04
CA THR A 6 3.12 14.72 -14.38
C THR A 6 3.78 15.66 -15.39
N ALA A 7 4.18 15.12 -16.53
CA ALA A 7 4.67 15.88 -17.66
C ALA A 7 3.86 15.53 -18.90
N THR A 8 3.20 16.54 -19.47
CA THR A 8 2.49 16.40 -20.75
C THR A 8 3.35 16.96 -21.86
N LEU A 9 3.72 16.10 -22.80
CA LEU A 9 4.43 16.49 -24.02
C LEU A 9 3.45 16.66 -25.17
N GLN A 10 3.54 17.81 -25.85
CA GLN A 10 2.78 18.10 -27.06
C GLN A 10 3.49 17.48 -28.26
N VAL A 11 2.79 16.64 -29.00
CA VAL A 11 3.29 16.03 -30.23
C VAL A 11 3.03 17.01 -31.37
N SER A 12 4.11 17.48 -32.00
CA SER A 12 4.00 18.33 -33.17
C SER A 12 3.61 17.52 -34.41
N GLU A 13 2.94 18.17 -35.35
CA GLU A 13 2.59 17.56 -36.62
C GLU A 13 3.84 17.03 -37.34
N PRO A 14 3.86 15.76 -37.79
CA PRO A 14 5.00 15.24 -38.52
C PRO A 14 5.14 15.95 -39.87
N GLU A 15 6.34 16.39 -40.22
CA GLU A 15 6.59 16.98 -41.53
C GLU A 15 7.19 15.95 -42.49
N CYS A 16 6.56 15.75 -43.64
CA CYS A 16 7.12 14.95 -44.74
C CYS A 16 7.33 15.79 -46.01
N ALA A 17 8.03 16.91 -45.85
CA ALA A 17 8.29 17.87 -46.94
C ALA A 17 8.96 17.23 -48.17
N ARG A 18 9.77 16.18 -47.98
CA ARG A 18 10.52 15.50 -49.06
C ARG A 18 9.65 14.79 -50.08
N LEU A 19 8.44 14.35 -49.69
CA LEU A 19 7.56 13.53 -50.55
C LEU A 19 6.29 14.28 -50.98
N GLY A 20 6.11 15.54 -50.58
CA GLY A 20 4.90 16.32 -50.89
C GLY A 20 3.63 15.72 -50.28
N ILE A 21 3.76 14.89 -49.25
CA ILE A 21 2.64 14.22 -48.58
C ILE A 21 2.00 15.22 -47.63
N LYS A 22 0.70 15.44 -47.79
CA LYS A 22 -0.13 16.20 -46.85
C LYS A 22 -0.60 15.27 -45.75
N ILE A 23 -0.38 15.66 -44.50
CA ILE A 23 -0.93 14.95 -43.34
C ILE A 23 -2.36 15.44 -43.14
N GLU A 24 -3.33 14.53 -43.23
CA GLU A 24 -4.74 14.86 -43.00
C GLU A 24 -5.10 14.76 -41.52
N ASP A 25 -4.48 13.84 -40.77
CA ASP A 25 -4.54 13.78 -39.32
C ASP A 25 -3.37 12.97 -38.73
N TYR A 26 -3.09 13.15 -37.44
CA TYR A 26 -2.06 12.42 -36.71
C TYR A 26 -2.46 12.24 -35.24
N TYR A 27 -2.16 11.07 -34.68
CA TYR A 27 -2.42 10.74 -33.28
C TYR A 27 -1.24 9.93 -32.73
N PRO A 28 -0.83 10.14 -31.46
CA PRO A 28 -1.40 11.06 -30.46
C PRO A 28 -0.99 12.52 -30.63
N LYS A 29 -1.80 13.46 -30.14
CA LYS A 29 -1.46 14.90 -30.03
C LYS A 29 -0.73 15.23 -28.74
N THR A 30 -0.94 14.43 -27.70
CA THR A 30 -0.34 14.61 -26.37
C THR A 30 0.14 13.27 -25.85
N ILE A 31 1.25 13.28 -25.12
CA ILE A 31 1.77 12.12 -24.39
C ILE A 31 1.94 12.53 -22.94
N ASP A 32 1.25 11.84 -22.05
CA ASP A 32 1.33 12.07 -20.62
C ASP A 32 2.33 11.09 -19.99
N PHE A 33 3.24 11.64 -19.20
CA PHE A 33 4.19 10.89 -18.39
C PHE A 33 3.90 11.17 -16.93
N THR A 34 3.81 10.12 -16.13
CA THR A 34 3.72 10.21 -14.67
C THR A 34 4.99 9.63 -14.08
N PHE A 35 5.66 10.40 -13.24
CA PHE A 35 6.86 9.99 -12.53
C PHE A 35 6.54 9.91 -11.05
N ASP A 36 6.85 8.75 -10.47
CA ASP A 36 6.74 8.53 -9.03
C ASP A 36 8.14 8.40 -8.43
N GLN A 37 8.24 8.71 -7.15
CA GLN A 37 9.47 8.64 -6.39
C GLN A 37 9.41 7.43 -5.45
N LEU A 38 10.45 6.60 -5.49
CA LEU A 38 10.62 5.57 -4.48
C LEU A 38 10.94 6.24 -3.13
N THR A 39 10.09 6.02 -2.14
CA THR A 39 10.22 6.57 -0.80
C THR A 39 10.16 5.48 0.26
N GLN A 40 10.50 5.86 1.48
CA GLN A 40 10.39 5.01 2.66
C GLN A 40 9.59 5.72 3.74
N ARG A 41 8.68 5.00 4.40
CA ARG A 41 7.83 5.53 5.47
C ARG A 41 7.75 4.51 6.60
N ASN A 42 7.68 5.00 7.83
CA ASN A 42 7.35 4.19 8.99
C ASN A 42 5.83 4.18 9.16
N VAL A 43 5.26 2.99 9.25
CA VAL A 43 3.83 2.78 9.45
C VAL A 43 3.61 2.09 10.79
N ASP A 44 2.70 2.64 11.57
CA ASP A 44 2.40 2.14 12.90
C ASP A 44 1.63 0.82 12.84
N VAL A 45 1.94 -0.06 13.79
CA VAL A 45 1.27 -1.35 13.98
C VAL A 45 0.19 -1.19 15.04
N VAL A 46 -1.06 -1.32 14.62
CA VAL A 46 -2.25 -1.25 15.47
C VAL A 46 -2.77 -2.66 15.70
N VAL A 47 -2.99 -3.04 16.95
CA VAL A 47 -3.56 -4.36 17.27
C VAL A 47 -5.04 -4.21 17.57
N GLU A 48 -5.87 -4.88 16.78
CA GLU A 48 -7.31 -4.97 17.01
C GLU A 48 -7.61 -6.29 17.74
N TYR A 49 -8.16 -6.14 18.94
CA TYR A 49 -8.60 -7.25 19.79
C TYR A 49 -10.11 -7.17 19.98
N ASP A 50 -10.81 -8.28 19.70
CA ASP A 50 -12.24 -8.39 19.95
C ASP A 50 -12.50 -8.96 21.35
N ASN A 51 -13.12 -8.15 22.21
CA ASN A 51 -13.50 -8.53 23.57
C ASN A 51 -14.51 -9.69 23.63
N SER A 52 -15.19 -10.01 22.53
CA SER A 52 -16.10 -11.17 22.43
C SER A 52 -15.36 -12.50 22.58
N LEU A 53 -14.03 -12.49 22.43
CA LEU A 53 -13.16 -13.66 22.64
C LEU A 53 -12.77 -13.84 24.12
N LEU A 54 -13.07 -12.87 24.99
CA LEU A 54 -12.83 -13.02 26.42
C LEU A 54 -13.87 -13.93 27.03
N ARG A 55 -13.40 -14.93 27.78
CA ARG A 55 -14.27 -15.75 28.63
C ARG A 55 -14.85 -14.88 29.74
N GLU A 56 -16.08 -15.16 30.16
CA GLU A 56 -16.68 -14.51 31.34
C GLU A 56 -15.74 -14.55 32.54
N GLY A 57 -15.53 -13.37 33.15
CA GLY A 57 -14.62 -13.18 34.29
C GLY A 57 -13.19 -12.76 33.93
N TYR A 58 -12.86 -12.60 32.64
CA TYR A 58 -11.57 -12.08 32.20
C TYR A 58 -11.71 -10.68 31.59
N GLU A 59 -10.76 -9.80 31.88
CA GLU A 59 -10.67 -8.44 31.36
C GLU A 59 -9.41 -8.30 30.51
N PHE A 60 -9.56 -7.71 29.33
CA PHE A 60 -8.42 -7.30 28.52
C PHE A 60 -7.77 -6.07 29.14
N LEU A 61 -6.51 -6.20 29.57
CA LEU A 61 -5.79 -5.12 30.25
C LEU A 61 -4.97 -4.27 29.27
N SER A 62 -4.24 -4.90 28.36
CA SER A 62 -3.36 -4.20 27.41
C SER A 62 -2.88 -5.12 26.30
N VAL A 63 -2.56 -4.53 25.15
CA VAL A 63 -1.79 -5.17 24.08
C VAL A 63 -0.60 -4.30 23.73
N THR A 64 0.54 -4.93 23.49
CA THR A 64 1.76 -4.28 23.04
C THR A 64 2.27 -4.99 21.81
N ALA A 65 2.51 -4.24 20.73
CA ALA A 65 3.12 -4.75 19.51
C ALA A 65 4.62 -4.45 19.50
N GLU A 66 5.43 -5.47 19.23
CA GLU A 66 6.86 -5.32 18.99
C GLU A 66 7.21 -5.97 17.65
N PRO A 67 7.66 -5.21 16.63
CA PRO A 67 7.84 -3.75 16.62
C PRO A 67 6.50 -2.99 16.53
N SER A 68 6.43 -1.82 17.15
CA SER A 68 5.25 -0.93 17.08
C SER A 68 5.17 -0.13 15.78
N SER A 69 6.23 -0.15 14.96
CA SER A 69 6.31 0.53 13.67
C SER A 69 7.17 -0.28 12.71
N ILE A 70 6.73 -0.39 11.46
CA ILE A 70 7.43 -1.09 10.39
C ILE A 70 7.81 -0.09 9.31
N GLN A 71 9.06 -0.15 8.85
CA GLN A 71 9.51 0.64 7.71
C GLN A 71 9.11 -0.05 6.41
N ILE A 72 8.36 0.65 5.57
CA ILE A 72 7.96 0.21 4.24
C ILE A 72 8.62 1.06 3.17
N SER A 73 8.85 0.48 1.99
CA SER A 73 9.49 1.13 0.84
C SER A 73 8.74 0.82 -0.45
N GLY A 74 8.55 1.83 -1.28
CA GLY A 74 7.63 1.75 -2.42
C GLY A 74 7.43 3.12 -3.05
N PHE A 75 6.51 3.21 -4.01
CA PHE A 75 6.19 4.47 -4.67
C PHE A 75 5.48 5.42 -3.70
N ALA A 76 5.82 6.70 -3.75
CA ALA A 76 5.30 7.69 -2.82
C ALA A 76 3.77 7.78 -2.90
N SER A 77 3.20 7.68 -4.12
CA SER A 77 1.75 7.71 -4.29
C SER A 77 1.05 6.56 -3.55
N GLU A 78 1.65 5.37 -3.52
CA GLU A 78 1.05 4.18 -2.88
C GLU A 78 1.28 4.19 -1.36
N ILE A 79 2.48 4.56 -0.92
CA ILE A 79 2.84 4.56 0.50
C ILE A 79 2.13 5.68 1.28
N ASP A 80 1.81 6.79 0.63
CA ASP A 80 1.05 7.88 1.27
C ASP A 80 -0.39 7.43 1.61
N GLU A 81 -0.97 6.55 0.79
CA GLU A 81 -2.31 6.02 1.01
C GLU A 81 -2.40 5.04 2.18
N ILE A 82 -1.28 4.42 2.58
CA ILE A 82 -1.22 3.49 3.71
C ILE A 82 -1.33 4.27 5.03
N ASP A 83 -2.33 3.93 5.83
CA ASP A 83 -2.57 4.54 7.14
C ASP A 83 -1.84 3.79 8.25
N CYS A 84 -2.16 2.51 8.39
CA CYS A 84 -1.64 1.66 9.46
C CYS A 84 -1.57 0.19 9.06
N ILE A 85 -0.78 -0.57 9.81
CA ILE A 85 -0.75 -2.03 9.73
C ILE A 85 -1.59 -2.56 10.88
N LYS A 86 -2.72 -3.20 10.58
CA LYS A 86 -3.59 -3.78 11.60
C LYS A 86 -3.34 -5.27 11.79
N VAL A 87 -3.20 -5.67 13.05
CA VAL A 87 -3.14 -7.08 13.45
C VAL A 87 -4.47 -7.44 14.10
N ILE A 88 -5.27 -8.26 13.42
CA ILE A 88 -6.57 -8.71 13.93
C ILE A 88 -6.38 -10.04 14.65
N LEU A 89 -6.40 -10.01 15.99
CA LEU A 89 -6.13 -11.20 16.80
C LEU A 89 -7.23 -12.26 16.69
N SER A 90 -8.45 -11.86 16.34
CA SER A 90 -9.61 -12.74 16.22
C SER A 90 -9.47 -13.79 15.10
N ASP A 91 -8.83 -13.43 13.99
CA ASP A 91 -8.59 -14.37 12.89
C ASP A 91 -7.55 -15.42 13.25
N SER A 92 -6.53 -15.04 14.03
CA SER A 92 -5.39 -15.92 14.34
C SER A 92 -5.64 -16.87 15.51
N LEU A 93 -6.51 -16.50 16.46
CA LEU A 93 -6.93 -17.41 17.54
C LEU A 93 -7.69 -18.64 17.02
N ALA A 94 -8.22 -18.59 15.80
CA ALA A 94 -8.85 -19.73 15.14
C ALA A 94 -7.84 -20.73 14.53
N GLU A 95 -6.55 -20.35 14.39
CA GLU A 95 -5.53 -21.14 13.67
C GLU A 95 -4.50 -21.86 14.58
N ASP A 96 -4.73 -21.98 15.90
CA ASP A 96 -3.82 -22.69 16.83
C ASP A 96 -2.35 -22.19 16.76
N SER A 97 -2.12 -20.92 16.41
CA SER A 97 -0.80 -20.34 16.13
C SER A 97 -0.08 -19.76 17.36
N ILE A 98 -0.49 -20.19 18.55
CA ILE A 98 0.09 -19.77 19.83
C ILE A 98 0.96 -20.91 20.37
N ASP A 99 2.27 -20.70 20.43
CA ASP A 99 3.20 -21.68 20.99
C ASP A 99 3.00 -21.81 22.51
N SER A 100 3.54 -22.88 23.07
CA SER A 100 3.68 -23.21 24.50
C SER A 100 4.14 -22.03 25.36
N ASP A 101 4.98 -21.16 24.79
CA ASP A 101 5.53 -19.95 25.42
C ASP A 101 4.59 -18.73 25.35
N ARG A 102 3.35 -18.91 24.87
CA ARG A 102 2.35 -17.86 24.62
C ARG A 102 2.82 -16.80 23.62
N THR A 103 3.78 -17.16 22.78
CA THR A 103 4.24 -16.36 21.65
C THR A 103 3.49 -16.80 20.40
N GLY A 104 3.07 -15.83 19.59
CA GLY A 104 2.37 -16.07 18.33
C GLY A 104 2.93 -15.13 17.27
N SER A 105 3.06 -15.65 16.05
CA SER A 105 3.41 -14.85 14.87
C SER A 105 2.13 -14.47 14.15
N PHE A 106 1.92 -13.17 13.93
CA PHE A 106 0.72 -12.66 13.29
C PHE A 106 1.09 -11.98 11.97
N ILE A 107 0.22 -12.13 10.98
CA ILE A 107 0.36 -11.41 9.71
C ILE A 107 -0.38 -10.08 9.86
N GLY A 108 0.38 -8.98 9.86
CA GLY A 108 -0.17 -7.64 9.80
C GLY A 108 -0.80 -7.37 8.45
N ARG A 109 -1.99 -6.76 8.47
CA ARG A 109 -2.73 -6.36 7.28
C ARG A 109 -2.55 -4.87 7.01
N TYR A 110 -2.35 -4.49 5.76
CA TYR A 110 -2.18 -3.09 5.38
C TYR A 110 -3.54 -2.46 5.16
N PHE A 111 -3.82 -1.41 5.91
CA PHE A 111 -5.03 -0.62 5.77
C PHE A 111 -4.70 0.74 5.17
N LEU A 112 -5.48 1.11 4.16
CA LEU A 112 -5.45 2.45 3.58
C LEU A 112 -6.19 3.45 4.48
N THR A 113 -5.94 4.74 4.26
CA THR A 113 -6.64 5.86 4.93
C THR A 113 -8.16 5.86 4.73
N ASN A 114 -8.66 5.22 3.67
CA ASN A 114 -10.08 5.03 3.42
C ASN A 114 -10.69 3.82 4.19
N GLY A 115 -9.87 3.07 4.94
CA GLY A 115 -10.27 1.88 5.67
C GLY A 115 -10.29 0.58 4.85
N GLU A 116 -9.83 0.61 3.60
CA GLU A 116 -9.72 -0.57 2.74
C GLU A 116 -8.52 -1.44 3.14
N ASP A 117 -8.76 -2.75 3.23
CA ASP A 117 -7.71 -3.77 3.40
C ASP A 117 -7.07 -4.07 2.04
N VAL A 118 -5.82 -3.66 1.87
CA VAL A 118 -5.02 -3.87 0.65
C VAL A 118 -3.96 -4.94 0.81
N THR A 119 -4.14 -5.84 1.79
CA THR A 119 -3.21 -6.94 2.02
C THR A 119 -3.27 -7.93 0.86
N ALA A 120 -2.39 -7.71 -0.13
CA ALA A 120 -2.14 -8.68 -1.17
C ALA A 120 -1.37 -9.86 -0.56
N ARG A 121 -2.03 -11.01 -0.40
CA ARG A 121 -1.32 -12.29 -0.26
C ARG A 121 -0.58 -12.52 -1.59
N TYR A 122 0.68 -12.15 -1.64
CA TYR A 122 1.57 -12.73 -2.65
C TYR A 122 1.72 -14.21 -2.28
N ASP A 123 0.93 -15.06 -2.95
CA ASP A 123 1.21 -16.49 -3.03
C ASP A 123 2.66 -16.61 -3.51
N THR A 124 3.55 -17.04 -2.61
CA THR A 124 4.97 -17.26 -2.90
C THR A 124 5.18 -18.68 -3.39
#